data_AF-A0A1Y2GGQ9-F1
#
_entry.id   AF-A0A1Y2GGQ9-F1
#
_cell.length_a   1.000
_cell.length_b   1.000
_cell.length_c   1.000
_cell.angle_alpha   90.00
_cell.angle_beta   90.00
_cell.angle_gamma   90.00
#
_symmetry.space_group_name_H-M   'P 1'
#
loop_
_entity.id
_entity.type
_entity.pdbx_description
1 polymer ?
#
loop_
_entity_poly.entity_id
_entity_poly.type
_entity_poly.pdbx_seq_one_letter_code
_entity_poly.pdbx_strand_id
1 'polypeptide(L)'
;MSRSIYNSIDMFAFLIPMAAAIHQLVVIFNDDQHGNTRLVSFSVLAVFLHMLFELRINQMVCKYVTIIQQATEEIQVFFVIFAVGVVAFTIAMLHLLHACPMGTCERNNDEEYFPIHFLGALSATYFMMGGRYDSVDTEFSTEDWAFHIMMMIFFFFTVILMMNVLIALINVAFSKGDDGWQLAWVESRLRFIEAAENMSYNIPGYRETYNCFPKEIYFAATEEKVEKYKKKQDVKDISNDDKKESKESQELQMIKKLLEQMESKSNSRPANT
;
A
#
# COMPACT_ATOMS: atom_id res chain seq x y z
N MET A 1 14.39 8.88 12.44
CA MET A 1 14.49 9.89 11.37
C MET A 1 13.95 9.28 10.07
N SER A 2 12.64 9.01 10.01
CA SER A 2 11.99 8.54 8.78
C SER A 2 11.61 9.76 7.95
N ARG A 3 12.29 9.98 6.82
CA ARG A 3 11.81 10.92 5.79
C ARG A 3 10.44 10.43 5.34
N SER A 4 9.41 11.02 5.92
CA SER A 4 8.01 10.65 5.79
C SER A 4 7.61 10.71 4.33
N ILE A 5 7.07 9.62 3.78
CA ILE A 5 6.42 9.56 2.46
C ILE A 5 5.49 10.76 2.22
N TYR A 6 4.89 11.30 3.29
CA TYR A 6 4.11 12.53 3.28
C TYR A 6 4.82 13.75 2.69
N ASN A 7 6.10 13.98 3.01
CA ASN A 7 6.80 15.14 2.45
C ASN A 7 6.94 15.03 0.93
N SER A 8 7.07 13.80 0.41
CA SER A 8 7.07 13.55 -1.04
C SER A 8 5.68 13.77 -1.63
N ILE A 9 4.62 13.24 -1.01
CA ILE A 9 3.23 13.43 -1.46
C ILE A 9 2.85 14.91 -1.45
N ASP A 10 3.17 15.64 -0.39
CA ASP A 10 2.89 17.08 -0.25
C ASP A 10 3.67 17.86 -1.32
N MET A 11 4.94 17.52 -1.56
CA MET A 11 5.72 18.15 -2.64
C MET A 11 5.09 17.90 -4.02
N PHE A 12 4.66 16.68 -4.33
CA PHE A 12 3.98 16.40 -5.61
C PHE A 12 2.64 17.13 -5.73
N ALA A 13 1.88 17.22 -4.64
CA ALA A 13 0.61 17.92 -4.59
C ALA A 13 0.73 19.42 -4.89
N PHE A 14 1.85 20.05 -4.55
CA PHE A 14 2.12 21.45 -4.91
C PHE A 14 2.78 21.61 -6.28
N LEU A 15 3.68 20.69 -6.65
CA LEU A 15 4.40 20.76 -7.92
C LEU A 15 3.50 20.56 -9.14
N ILE A 16 2.55 19.62 -9.08
CA ILE A 16 1.68 19.30 -10.23
C ILE A 16 0.78 20.50 -10.59
N PRO A 17 0.05 21.13 -9.65
CA PRO A 17 -0.75 22.32 -9.96
C PRO A 17 0.09 23.53 -10.35
N MET A 18 1.27 23.70 -9.75
CA MET A 18 2.18 24.77 -10.12
C MET A 18 2.69 24.61 -11.56
N ALA A 19 3.12 23.41 -11.93
CA ALA A 19 3.55 23.09 -13.28
C ALA A 19 2.39 23.26 -14.29
N ALA A 20 1.18 22.82 -13.93
CA ALA A 20 -0.01 23.03 -14.74
C ALA A 20 -0.32 24.52 -14.95
N ALA A 21 -0.23 25.34 -13.89
CA ALA A 21 -0.47 26.78 -13.96
C ALA A 21 0.59 27.50 -14.81
N ILE A 22 1.88 27.17 -14.65
CA ILE A 22 2.97 27.73 -15.47
C ILE A 22 2.77 27.36 -16.94
N HIS A 23 2.49 26.09 -17.23
CA HIS A 23 2.27 25.64 -18.60
C HIS A 23 1.05 26.32 -19.22
N GLN A 24 -0.04 26.46 -18.47
CA GLN A 24 -1.24 27.14 -18.93
C GLN A 24 -0.97 28.63 -19.21
N LEU A 25 -0.16 29.28 -18.38
CA LEU A 25 0.25 30.67 -18.58
C LEU A 25 1.07 30.84 -19.86
N VAL A 26 2.02 29.94 -20.14
CA VAL A 26 2.82 29.95 -21.39
C VAL A 26 1.93 29.76 -22.62
N VAL A 27 0.96 28.85 -22.57
CA VAL A 27 0.01 28.61 -23.68
C VAL A 27 -0.85 29.85 -23.96
N ILE A 28 -1.32 30.54 -22.92
CA ILE A 28 -2.08 31.79 -23.06
C ILE A 28 -1.22 32.89 -23.71
N PHE A 29 0.07 32.97 -23.36
CA PHE A 29 1.00 33.96 -23.95
C PHE A 29 1.39 33.65 -25.40
N ASN A 30 1.30 32.39 -25.84
CA ASN A 30 1.64 31.96 -27.20
C ASN A 30 0.43 31.93 -28.16
N ASP A 31 -0.74 32.39 -27.72
CA ASP A 31 -2.00 32.47 -28.51
C ASP A 31 -2.46 31.11 -29.10
N ASP A 32 -2.07 30.01 -28.44
CA ASP A 32 -2.52 28.67 -28.80
C ASP A 32 -3.95 28.46 -28.26
N GLN A 33 -4.95 28.46 -29.15
CA GLN A 33 -6.38 28.31 -28.81
C GLN A 33 -6.75 26.97 -28.15
N HIS A 34 -5.86 25.98 -28.16
CA HIS A 34 -6.08 24.67 -27.55
C HIS A 34 -5.43 24.62 -26.17
N GLY A 35 -6.15 25.11 -25.15
CA GLY A 35 -5.72 25.03 -23.76
C GLY A 35 -5.37 23.59 -23.33
N ASN A 36 -4.44 23.43 -22.39
CA ASN A 36 -4.00 22.11 -21.93
C ASN A 36 -4.97 21.56 -20.87
N THR A 37 -6.18 21.19 -21.29
CA THR A 37 -7.24 20.66 -20.40
C THR A 37 -6.76 19.42 -19.64
N ARG A 38 -5.89 18.60 -20.24
CA ARG A 38 -5.40 17.34 -19.65
C ARG A 38 -4.59 17.60 -18.37
N LEU A 39 -3.59 18.49 -18.42
CA LEU A 39 -2.75 18.76 -17.25
C LEU A 39 -3.55 19.43 -16.13
N VAL A 40 -4.48 20.32 -16.48
CA VAL A 40 -5.37 20.99 -15.51
C VAL A 40 -6.28 19.97 -14.82
N SER A 41 -6.86 19.00 -15.55
CA SER A 41 -7.68 17.94 -14.94
C SER A 41 -6.89 17.09 -13.95
N PHE A 42 -5.67 16.68 -14.28
CA PHE A 42 -4.81 15.93 -13.35
C PHE A 42 -4.41 16.77 -12.12
N SER A 43 -4.16 18.06 -12.30
CA SER A 43 -3.88 18.99 -11.21
C SER A 43 -5.05 19.10 -10.24
N VAL A 44 -6.28 19.26 -10.74
CA VAL A 44 -7.48 19.33 -9.90
C VAL A 44 -7.63 18.05 -9.08
N LEU A 45 -7.45 16.88 -9.71
CA LEU A 45 -7.47 15.59 -9.01
C LEU A 45 -6.41 15.50 -7.92
N ALA A 46 -5.17 15.94 -8.21
CA ALA A 46 -4.07 15.94 -7.24
C ALA A 46 -4.38 16.83 -6.02
N VAL A 47 -4.99 18.00 -6.22
CA VAL A 47 -5.41 18.89 -5.13
C VAL A 47 -6.48 18.23 -4.26
N PHE A 48 -7.49 17.59 -4.85
CA PHE A 48 -8.51 16.87 -4.08
C PHE A 48 -7.93 15.69 -3.31
N LEU A 49 -7.00 14.95 -3.92
CA LEU A 49 -6.32 13.84 -3.25
C LEU A 49 -5.46 14.32 -2.08
N HIS A 50 -4.75 15.44 -2.24
CA HIS A 50 -4.00 16.07 -1.14
C HIS A 50 -4.92 16.57 -0.03
N MET A 51 -6.07 17.17 -0.37
CA MET A 51 -7.08 17.55 0.62
C MET A 51 -7.53 16.35 1.47
N LEU A 52 -7.70 15.16 0.87
CA LEU A 52 -8.04 13.94 1.62
C LEU A 52 -6.93 13.52 2.59
N PHE A 53 -5.65 13.70 2.23
CA PHE A 53 -4.53 13.40 3.11
C PHE A 53 -4.44 14.36 4.30
N GLU A 54 -4.75 15.65 4.11
CA GLU A 54 -4.77 16.64 5.19
C GLU A 54 -5.87 16.37 6.24
N LEU A 55 -6.92 15.63 5.88
CA LEU A 55 -7.94 15.21 6.85
C LEU A 55 -7.40 14.27 7.94
N ARG A 56 -6.15 13.79 7.85
CA ARG A 56 -5.47 13.00 8.90
C ARG A 56 -5.38 13.72 10.25
N ILE A 57 -5.54 15.04 10.29
CA ILE A 57 -5.59 15.81 11.55
C ILE A 57 -6.83 15.41 12.37
N ASN A 58 -7.93 15.08 11.69
CA ASN A 58 -9.16 14.61 12.32
C ASN A 58 -8.98 13.16 12.80
N GLN A 59 -9.27 12.91 14.08
CA GLN A 59 -9.11 11.61 14.72
C GLN A 59 -9.89 10.49 14.01
N MET A 60 -11.11 10.75 13.52
CA MET A 60 -11.92 9.72 12.86
C MET A 60 -11.32 9.30 11.51
N VAL A 61 -10.76 10.25 10.77
CA VAL A 61 -10.21 10.01 9.43
C VAL A 61 -8.78 9.48 9.53
N CYS A 62 -8.02 9.92 10.54
CA CYS A 62 -6.63 9.49 10.77
C CYS A 62 -6.50 7.97 10.83
N LYS A 63 -7.41 7.29 11.54
CA LYS A 63 -7.44 5.82 11.60
C LYS A 63 -7.40 5.20 10.20
N TYR A 64 -8.28 5.63 9.30
CA TYR A 64 -8.36 5.11 7.94
C TYR A 64 -7.14 5.48 7.11
N VAL A 65 -6.66 6.72 7.20
CA VAL A 65 -5.47 7.17 6.45
C VAL A 65 -4.22 6.39 6.86
N THR A 66 -4.01 6.16 8.16
CA THR A 66 -2.87 5.36 8.65
C THR A 66 -2.97 3.91 8.17
N ILE A 67 -4.17 3.31 8.20
CA ILE A 67 -4.36 1.96 7.69
C ILE A 67 -4.08 1.88 6.18
N ILE A 68 -4.60 2.82 5.39
CA ILE A 68 -4.38 2.86 3.93
C ILE A 68 -2.88 3.01 3.63
N GLN A 69 -2.18 3.87 4.35
CA GLN A 69 -0.74 4.04 4.16
C GLN A 69 0.01 2.75 4.49
N GLN A 70 -0.28 2.14 5.64
CA GLN A 70 0.41 0.93 6.05
C GLN A 70 0.11 -0.24 5.10
N ALA A 71 -1.12 -0.33 4.59
CA ALA A 71 -1.46 -1.25 3.51
C ALA A 71 -0.67 -0.97 2.23
N THR A 72 -0.51 0.30 1.85
CA THR A 72 0.28 0.66 0.67
C THR A 72 1.74 0.24 0.80
N GLU A 73 2.35 0.44 1.96
CA GLU A 73 3.76 0.05 2.22
C GLU A 73 3.96 -1.48 2.22
N GLU A 74 3.00 -2.24 2.72
CA GLU A 74 3.07 -3.70 2.75
C GLU A 74 2.81 -4.32 1.37
N ILE A 75 1.90 -3.74 0.57
CA ILE A 75 1.48 -4.29 -0.72
C ILE A 75 2.39 -3.82 -1.88
N GLN A 76 3.27 -2.84 -1.68
CA GLN A 76 4.11 -2.28 -2.77
C GLN A 76 4.89 -3.34 -3.56
N VAL A 77 5.48 -4.33 -2.88
CA VAL A 77 6.26 -5.40 -3.52
C VAL A 77 5.37 -6.27 -4.39
N PHE A 78 4.16 -6.57 -3.90
CA PHE A 78 3.14 -7.29 -4.66
C PHE A 78 2.75 -6.52 -5.92
N PHE A 79 2.54 -5.20 -5.83
CA PHE A 79 2.22 -4.38 -7.02
C PHE A 79 3.34 -4.37 -8.06
N VAL A 80 4.61 -4.41 -7.66
CA VAL A 80 5.73 -4.52 -8.60
C VAL A 80 5.71 -5.86 -9.34
N ILE A 81 5.54 -6.97 -8.60
CA ILE A 81 5.43 -8.32 -9.20
C ILE A 81 4.23 -8.38 -10.14
N PHE A 82 3.09 -7.85 -9.69
CA PHE A 82 1.87 -7.78 -10.46
C PHE A 82 2.05 -6.98 -11.76
N ALA A 83 2.67 -5.80 -11.69
CA ALA A 83 2.94 -4.97 -12.86
C ALA A 83 3.86 -5.66 -13.88
N VAL A 84 4.91 -6.33 -13.42
CA VAL A 84 5.80 -7.13 -14.29
C VAL A 84 5.01 -8.27 -14.95
N GLY A 85 4.11 -8.93 -14.22
CA GLY A 85 3.21 -9.95 -14.76
C GLY A 85 2.31 -9.39 -15.87
N VAL A 86 1.63 -8.26 -15.63
CA VAL A 86 0.78 -7.62 -16.64
C VAL A 86 1.58 -7.24 -17.89
N VAL A 87 2.79 -6.70 -17.74
CA VAL A 87 3.66 -6.38 -18.87
C VAL A 87 4.06 -7.64 -19.64
N ALA A 88 4.42 -8.73 -18.94
CA ALA A 88 4.77 -9.99 -19.59
C ALA A 88 3.60 -10.56 -20.41
N PHE A 89 2.38 -10.57 -19.85
CA PHE A 89 1.19 -10.97 -20.58
C PHE A 89 0.86 -10.04 -21.74
N THR A 90 1.04 -8.73 -21.58
CA THR A 90 0.86 -7.77 -22.67
C THR A 90 1.78 -8.09 -23.84
N ILE A 91 3.06 -8.34 -23.58
CA ILE A 91 4.04 -8.70 -24.63
C ILE A 91 3.69 -10.04 -25.26
N ALA A 92 3.29 -11.04 -24.46
CA ALA A 92 2.90 -12.35 -24.95
C ALA A 92 1.65 -12.28 -25.86
N MET A 93 0.62 -11.55 -25.45
CA MET A 93 -0.60 -11.34 -26.25
C MET A 93 -0.30 -10.58 -27.54
N LEU A 94 0.52 -9.52 -27.45
CA LEU A 94 0.95 -8.77 -28.63
C LEU A 94 1.68 -9.69 -29.61
N HIS A 95 2.58 -10.55 -29.11
CA HIS A 95 3.29 -11.49 -29.95
C HIS A 95 2.37 -12.56 -30.53
N LEU A 96 1.44 -13.12 -29.75
CA LEU A 96 0.53 -14.16 -30.24
C LEU A 96 -0.44 -13.63 -31.31
N LEU A 97 -1.05 -12.47 -31.07
CA LEU A 97 -2.09 -11.91 -31.94
C LEU A 97 -1.52 -11.19 -33.16
N HIS A 98 -0.28 -10.68 -33.09
CA HIS A 98 0.32 -9.90 -34.18
C HIS A 98 1.60 -10.50 -34.76
N ALA A 99 2.06 -11.67 -34.31
CA ALA A 99 3.16 -12.35 -35.00
C ALA A 99 2.69 -12.81 -36.37
N CYS A 100 3.18 -12.14 -37.41
CA CYS A 100 2.97 -12.57 -38.79
C CYS A 100 4.23 -13.33 -39.26
N PRO A 101 4.19 -14.67 -39.41
CA PRO A 101 5.35 -15.46 -39.81
C PRO A 101 5.63 -15.42 -41.32
N MET A 102 4.69 -14.96 -42.15
CA MET A 102 4.81 -14.89 -43.61
C MET A 102 4.42 -13.49 -44.07
N GLY A 103 5.30 -12.79 -44.80
CA GLY A 103 5.28 -11.33 -45.04
C GLY A 103 4.11 -10.70 -45.81
N THR A 104 2.89 -11.24 -45.73
CA THR A 104 1.68 -10.72 -46.38
C THR A 104 0.50 -10.61 -45.42
N CYS A 105 0.70 -10.03 -44.24
CA CYS A 105 -0.42 -9.57 -43.41
C CYS A 105 -0.74 -8.12 -43.78
N GLU A 106 -1.83 -7.89 -44.51
CA GLU A 106 -2.44 -6.56 -44.58
C GLU A 106 -2.97 -6.23 -43.18
N ARG A 107 -2.31 -5.25 -42.55
CA ARG A 107 -2.59 -4.82 -41.19
C ARG A 107 -3.76 -3.84 -41.24
N ASN A 108 -4.98 -4.36 -41.24
CA ASN A 108 -6.15 -3.49 -41.10
C ASN A 108 -6.15 -2.90 -39.69
N ASN A 109 -6.09 -1.58 -39.59
CA ASN A 109 -6.15 -0.84 -38.34
C ASN A 109 -7.59 -0.69 -37.84
N ASP A 110 -8.41 -1.72 -38.02
CA ASP A 110 -9.80 -1.67 -37.56
C ASP A 110 -9.80 -1.70 -36.02
N GLU A 111 -10.53 -0.77 -35.41
CA GLU A 111 -10.58 -0.55 -33.95
C GLU A 111 -11.18 -1.73 -33.17
N GLU A 112 -11.68 -2.74 -33.87
CA GLU A 112 -12.33 -3.93 -33.30
C GLU A 112 -11.32 -4.98 -32.80
N TYR A 113 -10.04 -4.85 -33.17
CA TYR A 113 -8.97 -5.79 -32.82
C TYR A 113 -8.12 -5.31 -31.63
N PHE A 114 -7.40 -6.27 -31.01
CA PHE A 114 -6.46 -5.98 -29.93
C PHE A 114 -5.47 -4.85 -30.31
N PRO A 115 -5.22 -3.85 -29.45
CA PRO A 115 -4.45 -2.67 -29.85
C PRO A 115 -3.01 -2.99 -30.25
N ILE A 116 -2.56 -2.43 -31.38
CA ILE A 116 -1.20 -2.59 -31.89
C ILE A 116 -0.15 -1.87 -31.03
N HIS A 117 -0.51 -0.70 -30.52
CA HIS A 117 0.41 0.11 -29.72
C HIS A 117 0.58 -0.49 -28.32
N PHE A 118 1.82 -0.57 -27.83
CA PHE A 118 2.13 -1.17 -26.53
C PHE A 118 1.29 -0.59 -25.37
N LEU A 119 1.09 0.74 -25.32
CA LEU A 119 0.28 1.36 -24.27
C LEU A 119 -1.21 1.00 -24.37
N GLY A 120 -1.72 0.88 -25.61
CA GLY A 120 -3.07 0.40 -25.87
C GLY A 120 -3.22 -1.05 -25.41
N ALA A 121 -2.29 -1.92 -25.83
CA ALA A 121 -2.25 -3.33 -25.45
C ALA A 121 -2.14 -3.51 -23.93
N LEU A 122 -1.32 -2.69 -23.27
CA LEU A 122 -1.15 -2.68 -21.83
C LEU A 122 -2.46 -2.30 -21.13
N SER A 123 -3.13 -1.26 -21.62
CA SER A 123 -4.42 -0.83 -21.09
C SER A 123 -5.51 -1.88 -21.29
N ALA A 124 -5.54 -2.53 -22.46
CA ALA A 124 -6.46 -3.63 -22.75
C ALA A 124 -6.22 -4.82 -21.81
N THR A 125 -4.97 -5.25 -21.65
CA THR A 125 -4.58 -6.34 -20.73
C THR A 125 -4.92 -6.00 -19.27
N TYR A 126 -4.76 -4.74 -18.86
CA TYR A 126 -5.18 -4.28 -17.54
C TYR A 126 -6.70 -4.34 -17.35
N PHE A 127 -7.49 -3.86 -18.32
CA PHE A 127 -8.95 -3.96 -18.24
C PHE A 127 -9.46 -5.41 -18.32
N MET A 128 -8.73 -6.28 -19.01
CA MET A 128 -8.98 -7.71 -19.07
C MET A 128 -8.84 -8.39 -17.70
N MET A 129 -7.92 -7.93 -16.85
CA MET A 129 -7.87 -8.35 -15.43
C MET A 129 -9.16 -8.00 -14.69
N GLY A 130 -9.76 -6.86 -15.01
CA GLY A 130 -11.05 -6.42 -14.45
C GLY A 130 -12.27 -7.14 -15.03
N GLY A 131 -12.07 -8.10 -15.94
CA GLY A 131 -13.14 -8.87 -16.57
C GLY A 131 -13.73 -8.24 -17.83
N ARG A 132 -13.11 -7.18 -18.39
CA ARG A 132 -13.54 -6.60 -19.66
C ARG A 132 -12.74 -7.23 -20.81
N TYR A 133 -13.41 -8.07 -21.60
CA TYR A 133 -12.78 -8.86 -22.66
C TYR A 133 -13.07 -8.35 -24.08
N ASP A 134 -13.70 -7.18 -24.23
CA ASP A 134 -14.10 -6.61 -25.54
C ASP A 134 -12.96 -6.60 -26.57
N SER A 135 -11.71 -6.39 -26.12
CA SER A 135 -10.53 -6.32 -26.99
C SER A 135 -10.05 -7.67 -27.54
N VAL A 136 -10.62 -8.79 -27.09
CA VAL A 136 -10.24 -10.16 -27.49
C VAL A 136 -11.47 -11.04 -27.76
N ASP A 137 -12.66 -10.44 -27.84
CA ASP A 137 -13.93 -11.17 -27.95
C ASP A 137 -14.03 -11.94 -29.27
N THR A 138 -13.56 -11.32 -30.36
CA THR A 138 -13.57 -11.91 -31.69
C THR A 138 -12.68 -13.17 -31.76
N GLU A 139 -11.60 -13.18 -30.99
CA GLU A 139 -10.60 -14.25 -30.95
C GLU A 139 -11.09 -15.46 -30.17
N PHE A 140 -12.03 -15.30 -29.23
CA PHE A 140 -12.68 -16.45 -28.59
C PHE A 140 -13.49 -17.30 -29.57
N SER A 141 -13.99 -16.69 -30.65
CA SER A 141 -14.71 -17.41 -31.70
C SER A 141 -13.78 -18.17 -32.64
N THR A 142 -12.46 -17.96 -32.55
CA THR A 142 -11.47 -18.68 -33.35
C THR A 142 -11.09 -20.01 -32.70
N GLU A 143 -10.76 -21.02 -33.51
CA GLU A 143 -10.28 -22.33 -33.05
C GLU A 143 -8.79 -22.33 -32.67
N ASP A 144 -8.21 -21.18 -32.31
CA ASP A 144 -6.80 -21.12 -31.91
C ASP A 144 -6.60 -21.61 -30.46
N TRP A 145 -6.19 -22.87 -30.34
CA TRP A 145 -5.91 -23.50 -29.05
C TRP A 145 -4.82 -22.77 -28.24
N ALA A 146 -3.85 -22.11 -28.90
CA ALA A 146 -2.77 -21.40 -28.21
C ALA A 146 -3.32 -20.16 -27.48
N PHE A 147 -4.23 -19.44 -28.13
CA PHE A 147 -4.96 -18.32 -27.54
C PHE A 147 -5.79 -18.75 -26.33
N HIS A 148 -6.59 -19.82 -26.47
CA HIS A 148 -7.41 -20.33 -25.37
C HIS A 148 -6.59 -20.75 -24.15
N ILE A 149 -5.44 -21.41 -24.37
CA ILE A 149 -4.51 -21.77 -23.27
C ILE A 149 -3.91 -20.53 -22.63
N MET A 150 -3.46 -19.54 -23.43
CA MET A 150 -2.90 -18.29 -22.91
C MET A 150 -3.93 -17.57 -22.04
N MET A 151 -5.19 -17.52 -22.46
CA MET A 151 -6.29 -16.92 -21.70
C MET A 151 -6.60 -17.68 -20.41
N MET A 152 -6.58 -19.01 -20.43
CA MET A 152 -6.76 -19.82 -19.21
C MET A 152 -5.65 -19.55 -18.18
N ILE A 153 -4.39 -19.48 -18.63
CA ILE A 153 -3.24 -19.17 -17.77
C ILE A 153 -3.36 -17.74 -17.23
N PHE A 154 -3.74 -16.77 -18.08
CA PHE A 154 -3.94 -15.38 -17.68
C PHE A 154 -5.02 -15.27 -16.60
N PHE A 155 -6.18 -15.91 -16.78
CA PHE A 155 -7.27 -15.89 -15.82
C PHE A 155 -6.85 -16.51 -14.48
N PHE A 156 -6.19 -17.68 -14.52
CA PHE A 156 -5.68 -18.32 -13.31
C PHE A 156 -4.68 -17.43 -12.56
N PHE A 157 -3.71 -16.85 -13.28
CA PHE A 157 -2.71 -15.99 -12.66
C PHE A 157 -3.32 -14.70 -12.09
N THR A 158 -4.14 -13.99 -12.85
CA THR A 158 -4.64 -12.67 -12.47
C THR A 158 -5.80 -12.75 -11.47
N VAL A 159 -6.83 -13.52 -11.78
CA VAL A 159 -8.07 -13.57 -10.98
C VAL A 159 -7.90 -14.53 -9.81
N ILE A 160 -7.35 -15.72 -10.02
CA ILE A 160 -7.28 -16.73 -8.94
C ILE A 160 -6.08 -16.50 -8.04
N LEU A 161 -4.89 -16.26 -8.60
CA LEU A 161 -3.69 -16.08 -7.78
C LEU A 161 -3.59 -14.64 -7.27
N MET A 162 -3.47 -13.66 -8.16
CA MET A 162 -3.13 -12.29 -7.77
C MET A 162 -4.22 -11.61 -6.93
N MET A 163 -5.52 -11.72 -7.28
CA MET A 163 -6.57 -11.10 -6.45
C MET A 163 -6.67 -11.72 -5.06
N ASN A 164 -6.56 -13.05 -4.94
CA ASN A 164 -6.64 -13.71 -3.63
C ASN A 164 -5.43 -13.35 -2.74
N VAL A 165 -4.24 -13.25 -3.32
CA VAL A 165 -3.05 -12.77 -2.59
C VAL A 165 -3.21 -11.31 -2.18
N LEU A 166 -3.74 -10.45 -3.05
CA LEU A 166 -4.00 -9.04 -2.74
C LEU A 166 -4.95 -8.91 -1.55
N ILE A 167 -6.07 -9.65 -1.54
CA ILE A 167 -7.04 -9.66 -0.43
C ILE A 167 -6.38 -10.12 0.86
N ALA A 168 -5.56 -11.18 0.82
CA ALA A 168 -4.85 -11.68 2.00
C ALA A 168 -3.87 -10.64 2.56
N LEU A 169 -3.11 -9.95 1.71
CA LEU A 169 -2.17 -8.90 2.14
C LEU A 169 -2.89 -7.68 2.71
N ILE A 170 -4.02 -7.27 2.11
CA ILE A 170 -4.87 -6.21 2.63
C ILE A 170 -5.33 -6.54 4.05
N ASN A 171 -5.85 -7.75 4.28
CA ASN A 171 -6.32 -8.16 5.61
C ASN A 171 -5.21 -8.13 6.68
N VAL A 172 -4.01 -8.58 6.31
CA VAL A 172 -2.84 -8.51 7.21
C VAL A 172 -2.47 -7.06 7.51
N ALA A 173 -2.46 -6.19 6.51
CA ALA A 173 -2.13 -4.78 6.70
C ALA A 173 -3.18 -4.03 7.55
N PHE A 174 -4.47 -4.30 7.34
CA PHE A 174 -5.55 -3.76 8.18
C PHE A 174 -5.37 -4.15 9.65
N SER A 175 -5.01 -5.42 9.91
CA SER A 175 -4.78 -5.91 11.27
C SER A 175 -3.58 -5.21 11.92
N LYS A 176 -2.50 -4.96 11.18
CA LYS A 176 -1.32 -4.22 11.69
C LYS A 176 -1.62 -2.74 11.94
N GLY A 177 -2.43 -2.10 11.09
CA GLY A 177 -2.74 -0.67 11.18
C GLY A 177 -3.66 -0.30 12.37
N ASP A 178 -4.47 -1.24 12.87
CA ASP A 178 -5.42 -0.97 13.96
C ASP A 178 -4.73 -0.76 15.34
N ASP A 179 -3.52 -1.30 15.52
CA ASP A 179 -2.79 -1.21 16.78
C ASP A 179 -1.98 0.10 16.95
N GLY A 180 -1.58 0.73 15.84
CA GLY A 180 -0.62 1.85 15.84
C GLY A 180 -1.20 3.24 15.54
N TRP A 181 -2.45 3.34 15.07
CA TRP A 181 -2.98 4.60 14.52
C TRP A 181 -3.09 5.74 15.54
N GLN A 182 -3.29 5.45 16.83
CA GLN A 182 -3.38 6.49 17.86
C GLN A 182 -2.05 7.23 18.02
N LEU A 183 -0.93 6.49 18.01
CA LEU A 183 0.40 7.08 18.09
C LEU A 183 0.70 7.91 16.84
N ALA A 184 0.37 7.36 15.66
CA ALA A 184 0.52 8.05 14.39
C ALA A 184 -0.32 9.34 14.32
N TRP A 185 -1.52 9.34 14.91
CA TRP A 185 -2.37 10.52 15.01
C TRP A 185 -1.77 11.61 15.91
N VAL A 186 -1.31 11.24 17.11
CA VAL A 186 -0.66 12.20 18.03
C VAL A 186 0.57 12.79 17.38
N GLU A 187 1.41 11.97 16.72
CA GLU A 187 2.58 12.44 16.00
C GLU A 187 2.22 13.38 14.84
N SER A 188 1.21 13.02 14.05
CA SER A 188 0.73 13.87 12.93
C SER A 188 0.21 15.21 13.42
N ARG A 189 -0.53 15.23 14.54
CA ARG A 189 -0.99 16.47 15.18
C ARG A 189 0.16 17.30 15.74
N LEU A 190 1.16 16.66 16.35
CA LEU A 190 2.33 17.34 16.87
C LEU A 190 3.08 18.07 15.74
N ARG A 191 3.33 17.38 14.62
CA ARG A 191 4.00 17.98 13.46
C ARG A 191 3.21 19.13 12.84
N PHE A 192 1.89 19.00 12.80
CA PHE A 192 1.02 20.08 12.33
C PHE A 192 1.12 21.31 13.24
N ILE A 193 1.10 21.11 14.56
CA ILE A 193 1.27 22.19 15.55
C ILE A 193 2.66 22.81 15.43
N GLU A 194 3.72 22.00 15.29
CA GLU A 194 5.10 22.46 15.11
C GLU A 194 5.24 23.33 13.86
N ALA A 195 4.66 22.91 12.73
CA ALA A 195 4.67 23.68 11.49
C ALA A 195 3.93 25.02 11.64
N ALA A 196 2.76 25.00 12.29
CA ALA A 196 1.98 26.21 12.57
C ALA A 196 2.72 27.16 13.54
N GLU A 197 3.33 26.63 14.61
CA GLU A 197 4.13 27.40 15.55
C GLU A 197 5.31 28.05 14.82
N ASN A 198 6.05 27.30 14.01
CA ASN A 198 7.20 27.81 13.27
C ASN A 198 6.82 28.95 12.31
N MET A 199 5.66 28.87 11.63
CA MET A 199 5.17 29.98 10.79
C MET A 199 4.74 31.19 11.62
N SER A 200 4.12 30.96 12.76
CA SER A 200 3.63 32.03 13.65
C SER A 200 4.70 32.64 14.55
N TYR A 201 5.89 32.03 14.62
CA TYR A 201 6.94 32.37 15.57
C TYR A 201 7.39 33.83 15.49
N ASN A 202 7.43 34.38 14.27
CA ASN A 202 7.89 35.74 14.00
C ASN A 202 6.78 36.80 14.09
N ILE A 203 5.53 36.41 14.39
CA ILE A 203 4.41 37.36 14.48
C ILE A 203 4.46 38.06 15.84
N PRO A 204 4.59 39.41 15.88
CA PRO A 204 4.67 40.13 17.15
C PRO A 204 3.38 39.98 17.96
N GLY A 205 3.52 39.77 19.28
CA GLY A 205 2.39 39.60 20.21
C GLY A 205 1.70 38.23 20.21
N TYR A 206 2.01 37.33 19.26
CA TYR A 206 1.35 36.03 19.16
C TYR A 206 1.72 35.09 20.33
N ARG A 207 2.98 35.10 20.78
CA ARG A 207 3.46 34.30 21.94
C ARG A 207 3.03 34.85 23.29
N GLU A 208 2.61 36.11 23.35
CA GLU A 208 2.15 36.75 24.58
C GLU A 208 0.68 36.42 24.89
N THR A 209 -0.05 35.93 23.88
CA THR A 209 -1.45 35.56 24.01
C THR A 209 -1.58 34.20 24.72
N TYR A 210 -2.03 34.22 25.98
CA TYR A 210 -2.16 33.02 26.84
C TYR A 210 -3.04 31.92 26.22
N ASN A 211 -4.00 32.27 25.38
CA ASN A 211 -4.87 31.32 24.69
C ASN A 211 -4.14 30.48 23.62
N CYS A 212 -3.06 31.01 23.03
CA CYS A 212 -2.29 30.32 21.99
C CYS A 212 -1.07 29.60 22.58
N PHE A 213 -0.45 30.17 23.62
CA PHE A 213 0.71 29.62 24.30
C PHE A 213 0.49 29.62 25.81
N PRO A 214 -0.19 28.60 26.36
CA PRO A 214 -0.36 28.48 27.79
C PRO A 214 1.00 28.26 28.45
N LYS A 215 1.26 28.98 29.55
CA LYS A 215 2.51 28.84 30.33
C LYS A 215 2.59 27.52 31.09
N GLU A 216 1.44 26.90 31.35
CA GLU A 216 1.28 25.72 32.19
C GLU A 216 0.33 24.74 31.52
N ILE A 217 0.72 23.47 31.43
CA ILE A 217 -0.11 22.39 30.88
C ILE A 217 -0.46 21.44 32.03
N TYR A 218 -1.73 21.44 32.45
CA TYR A 218 -2.22 20.56 33.48
C TYR A 218 -2.74 19.26 32.86
N PHE A 219 -2.16 18.11 33.23
CA PHE A 219 -2.69 16.82 32.85
C PHE A 219 -3.62 16.28 33.94
N ALA A 220 -4.92 16.48 33.75
CA ALA A 220 -5.94 15.90 34.63
C ALA A 220 -6.37 14.53 34.10
N ALA A 221 -5.92 13.47 34.78
CA ALA A 221 -6.43 12.12 34.53
C ALA A 221 -7.66 11.85 35.41
N THR A 222 -8.78 11.51 34.78
CA THR A 222 -9.96 11.00 35.50
C THR A 222 -9.64 9.66 36.15
N GLU A 223 -10.13 9.39 37.36
CA GLU A 223 -9.93 8.10 38.06
C GLU A 223 -10.26 6.90 37.17
N GLU A 224 -11.33 7.00 36.38
CA GLU A 224 -11.75 5.95 35.45
C GLU A 224 -10.71 5.65 34.35
N LYS A 225 -9.96 6.67 33.90
CA LYS A 225 -8.87 6.50 32.93
C LYS A 225 -7.65 5.85 33.58
N VAL A 226 -7.37 6.20 34.84
CA VAL A 226 -6.28 5.59 35.63
C VAL A 226 -6.58 4.11 35.88
N GLU A 227 -7.83 3.78 36.23
CA GLU A 227 -8.24 2.39 36.49
C GLU A 227 -8.21 1.53 35.21
N LYS A 228 -8.67 2.06 34.07
CA LYS A 228 -8.54 1.39 32.76
C LYS A 228 -7.09 1.16 32.36
N TYR A 229 -6.20 2.10 32.67
CA TYR A 229 -4.77 1.95 32.39
C TYR A 229 -4.15 0.85 33.27
N LYS A 230 -4.43 0.85 34.58
CA LYS A 230 -3.97 -0.19 35.51
C LYS A 230 -4.42 -1.59 35.08
N LYS A 231 -5.71 -1.76 34.75
CA LYS A 231 -6.23 -3.05 34.26
C LYS A 231 -5.52 -3.54 32.99
N LYS A 232 -5.18 -2.65 32.06
CA LYS A 232 -4.41 -3.02 30.85
C LYS A 232 -2.97 -3.41 31.17
N GLN A 233 -2.39 -2.85 32.21
CA GLN A 233 -1.03 -3.16 32.65
C GLN A 233 -1.00 -4.53 33.36
N ASP A 234 -1.94 -4.77 34.28
CA ASP A 234 -2.07 -6.04 34.99
C ASP A 234 -2.28 -7.22 34.01
N VAL A 235 -3.11 -7.05 32.97
CA VAL A 235 -3.34 -8.09 31.95
C VAL A 235 -2.08 -8.35 31.11
N LYS A 236 -1.28 -7.33 30.83
CA LYS A 236 -0.01 -7.49 30.09
C LYS A 236 1.02 -8.25 30.92
N ASP A 237 1.08 -7.97 32.22
CA ASP A 237 2.01 -8.62 33.13
C ASP A 237 1.65 -10.11 33.32
N ILE A 238 0.36 -10.43 33.50
CA ILE A 238 -0.13 -11.82 33.55
C ILE A 238 0.22 -12.58 32.26
N SER A 239 0.00 -11.97 31.09
CA SER A 239 0.29 -12.63 29.80
C SER A 239 1.78 -12.91 29.56
N ASN A 240 2.67 -12.15 30.20
CA ASN A 240 4.11 -12.36 30.11
C ASN A 240 4.60 -13.42 31.09
N ASP A 241 4.00 -13.50 32.28
CA ASP A 241 4.27 -14.58 33.24
C ASP A 241 3.80 -15.94 32.72
N ASP A 242 2.61 -16.02 32.11
CA ASP A 242 2.10 -17.26 31.48
C ASP A 242 3.02 -17.75 30.35
N LYS A 243 3.59 -16.82 29.56
CA LYS A 243 4.56 -17.16 28.50
C LYS A 243 5.89 -17.63 29.07
N LYS A 244 6.31 -17.11 30.22
CA LYS A 244 7.56 -17.49 30.88
C LYS A 244 7.44 -18.87 31.50
N GLU A 245 6.35 -19.18 32.20
CA GLU A 245 6.08 -20.51 32.78
C GLU A 245 5.95 -21.60 31.71
N SER A 246 5.31 -21.29 30.57
CA SER A 246 5.20 -22.22 29.44
C SER A 246 6.59 -22.58 28.86
N LYS A 247 7.49 -21.61 28.79
CA LYS A 247 8.85 -21.79 28.27
C LYS A 247 9.73 -22.60 29.23
N GLU A 248 9.67 -22.31 30.52
CA GLU A 248 10.39 -23.08 31.56
C GLU A 248 9.88 -24.53 31.64
N SER A 249 8.56 -24.74 31.49
CA SER A 249 7.96 -26.07 31.46
C SER A 249 8.40 -26.91 30.25
N GLN A 250 8.59 -26.28 29.08
CA GLN A 250 9.10 -26.94 27.88
C GLN A 250 10.58 -27.32 28.02
N GLU A 251 11.41 -26.45 28.60
CA GLU A 251 12.83 -26.73 28.84
C GLU A 251 13.02 -27.90 29.82
N LEU A 252 12.23 -27.94 30.90
CA LEU A 252 12.23 -29.05 31.88
C LEU A 252 11.84 -30.39 31.25
N GLN A 253 10.86 -30.41 30.33
CA GLN A 253 10.50 -31.63 29.61
C GLN A 253 11.61 -32.10 28.66
N MET A 254 12.32 -31.17 28.02
CA MET A 254 13.44 -31.50 27.12
C MET A 254 14.63 -32.08 27.89
N ILE A 255 14.95 -31.52 29.06
CA ILE A 255 16.01 -32.04 29.94
C ILE A 255 15.68 -33.46 30.43
N LYS A 256 14.43 -33.71 30.85
CA LYS A 256 14.00 -35.06 31.26
C LYS A 256 14.17 -36.09 30.14
N LYS A 257 13.76 -35.75 28.91
CA LYS A 257 13.94 -36.62 27.75
C LYS A 257 15.43 -36.92 27.45
N LEU A 258 16.31 -35.93 27.60
CA LEU A 258 17.75 -36.12 27.42
C LEU A 258 18.35 -37.04 28.48
N LEU A 259 17.90 -36.93 29.74
CA LEU A 259 18.34 -37.82 30.82
C LEU A 259 17.91 -39.27 30.58
N GLU A 260 16.65 -39.50 30.16
CA GLU A 260 16.16 -40.84 29.79
C GLU A 260 16.94 -41.45 28.61
N GLN A 261 17.32 -40.63 27.62
CA GLN A 261 18.18 -41.06 26.52
C GLN A 261 19.60 -41.41 26.97
N MET A 262 20.15 -40.69 27.95
CA MET A 262 21.48 -41.02 28.50
C MET A 262 21.45 -42.28 29.36
N GLU A 263 20.39 -42.50 30.15
CA GLU A 263 20.23 -43.71 30.96
C GLU A 263 20.03 -44.96 30.08
N SER A 264 19.22 -44.87 29.03
CA SER A 264 19.05 -45.97 28.06
C SER A 264 20.33 -46.27 27.26
N LYS A 265 21.17 -45.26 26.99
CA LYS A 265 22.48 -45.41 26.35
C LYS A 265 23.56 -45.95 27.29
N SER A 266 23.45 -45.69 28.59
CA SER A 266 24.32 -46.26 29.64
C SER A 266 24.03 -47.75 29.86
N ASN A 267 22.74 -48.13 29.90
CA ASN A 267 22.32 -49.54 30.03
C ASN A 267 22.54 -50.39 28.77
N SER A 268 22.90 -49.78 27.63
CA SER A 268 23.22 -50.48 26.38
C SER A 268 24.72 -50.53 26.07
N ARG A 269 25.60 -50.12 27.00
CA ARG A 269 27.04 -50.43 26.88
C ARG A 269 27.26 -51.92 27.16
N PRO A 270 27.68 -52.72 26.16
CA PRO A 270 28.05 -54.10 26.41
C PRO A 270 29.29 -54.12 27.33
N ALA A 271 29.24 -54.97 28.35
CA ALA A 271 30.42 -55.39 29.07
C ALA A 271 31.34 -56.15 28.10
N ASN A 272 32.26 -55.43 27.45
CA ASN A 272 33.38 -56.03 26.75
C ASN A 272 34.44 -56.43 27.79
N THR A 273 34.41 -57.71 28.15
CA THR A 273 35.62 -58.53 28.36
C THR A 273 36.50 -58.55 27.12
#